data_AF-A0A6F9C070-F1
#
_entry.id   AF-A0A6F9C070-F1
#
_cell.length_a   1.000
_cell.length_b   1.000
_cell.length_c   1.000
_cell.angle_alpha   90.00
_cell.angle_beta   90.00
_cell.angle_gamma   90.00
#
_symmetry.space_group_name_H-M   'P 1'
#
loop_
_entity.id
_entity.type
_entity.pdbx_description
1 polymer ?
#
loop_
_entity_poly.entity_id
_entity_poly.type
_entity_poly.pdbx_seq_one_letter_code
_entity_poly.pdbx_strand_id
1 'polypeptide(L)'
;MVLVHDESAVQVVEADSVVQVVGADSVVRVVGADSVVQVVEADSVVQVVEADSVVPVVEAGSVVQVVEAGSVVQVVEAGSVVPVVEAGSVVPVVEAGSVVPVVEAGSVVPVVESQVVEADSVVQVVEADSVVQVVEADSVVQVVEAGSVVQVVEAGSVVQVVEADSVVQVVEADSVVQVVDIR
;
A
#
# COMPACT_ATOMS: atom_id res chain seq x y z
N MET A 1 23.31 8.29 1.15
CA MET A 1 23.07 7.54 2.39
C MET A 1 23.23 8.49 3.56
N VAL A 2 22.11 8.93 4.12
CA VAL A 2 22.04 9.71 5.37
C VAL A 2 21.43 8.80 6.44
N LEU A 3 22.03 8.78 7.63
CA LEU A 3 21.51 8.11 8.81
C LEU A 3 20.96 9.17 9.76
N VAL A 4 19.70 9.04 10.19
CA VAL A 4 19.07 9.94 11.16
C VAL A 4 18.58 9.14 12.36
N HIS A 5 18.94 9.58 13.55
CA HIS A 5 18.55 8.98 14.83
C HIS A 5 18.21 10.13 15.80
N ASP A 6 16.92 10.42 15.92
CA ASP A 6 16.38 11.50 16.76
C ASP A 6 15.03 11.06 17.35
N GLU A 7 14.56 11.67 18.44
CA GLU A 7 13.19 11.42 18.96
C GLU A 7 12.13 11.76 17.90
N SER A 8 12.41 12.73 17.03
CA SER A 8 11.55 13.07 15.91
C SER A 8 12.35 13.57 14.72
N ALA A 9 12.05 13.04 13.53
CA ALA A 9 12.69 13.43 12.28
C ALA A 9 11.70 14.18 11.37
N VAL A 10 11.89 15.50 11.22
CA VAL A 10 11.10 16.33 10.29
C VAL A 10 12.01 16.83 9.18
N GLN A 11 11.72 16.46 7.93
CA GLN A 11 12.60 16.78 6.79
C GLN A 11 11.82 17.16 5.53
N VAL A 12 12.42 18.06 4.77
CA VAL A 12 12.07 18.34 3.37
C VAL A 12 13.34 18.14 2.55
N VAL A 13 13.29 17.29 1.54
CA VAL A 13 14.47 16.88 0.75
C VAL A 13 14.17 17.02 -0.73
N GLU A 14 15.01 17.79 -1.43
CA GLU A 14 14.99 17.95 -2.87
C GLU A 14 16.38 17.55 -3.41
N ALA A 15 16.45 16.49 -4.21
CA ALA A 15 17.72 15.98 -4.76
C ALA A 15 17.49 15.09 -5.99
N ASP A 16 18.49 14.88 -6.84
CA ASP A 16 18.36 13.90 -7.95
C ASP A 16 18.13 12.46 -7.40
N SER A 17 18.72 12.13 -6.25
CA SER A 17 18.56 10.81 -5.64
C SER A 17 18.65 10.87 -4.13
N VAL A 18 17.76 10.14 -3.48
CA VAL A 18 17.65 10.05 -2.03
C VAL A 18 17.85 8.61 -1.59
N VAL A 19 18.84 8.39 -0.73
CA VAL A 19 19.05 7.10 -0.05
C VAL A 19 19.22 7.36 1.43
N GLN A 20 18.28 6.88 2.25
CA GLN A 20 18.24 7.17 3.69
C GLN A 20 17.85 5.97 4.54
N VAL A 21 18.36 5.96 5.77
CA VAL A 21 17.87 5.11 6.86
C VAL A 21 17.55 6.00 8.05
N VAL A 22 16.39 5.78 8.65
CA VAL A 22 15.80 6.66 9.67
C VAL A 22 15.31 5.82 10.82
N GLY A 23 15.78 6.12 12.02
CA GLY A 23 15.17 5.65 13.26
C GLY A 23 14.70 6.84 14.08
N ALA A 24 13.42 6.91 14.41
CA ALA A 24 12.87 7.95 15.28
C ALA A 24 11.54 7.51 15.89
N ASP A 25 11.09 8.09 17.01
CA ASP A 25 9.74 7.79 17.50
C ASP A 25 8.68 8.31 16.52
N SER A 26 8.96 9.44 15.86
CA SER A 26 8.07 10.02 14.84
C SER A 26 8.82 10.57 13.64
N VAL A 27 8.33 10.24 12.44
CA VAL A 27 8.91 10.68 11.17
C VAL A 27 7.87 11.44 10.35
N VAL A 28 8.21 12.66 9.94
CA VAL A 28 7.41 13.48 9.02
C VAL A 28 8.30 13.96 7.88
N ARG A 29 8.00 13.56 6.65
CA ARG A 29 8.87 13.84 5.49
C ARG A 29 8.11 14.28 4.26
N VAL A 30 8.74 15.18 3.51
CA VAL A 30 8.42 15.49 2.12
C VAL A 30 9.68 15.29 1.30
N VAL A 31 9.61 14.49 0.24
CA VAL A 31 10.76 14.15 -0.60
C VAL A 31 10.39 14.33 -2.07
N GLY A 32 11.12 15.20 -2.76
CA GLY A 32 11.14 15.29 -4.23
C GLY A 32 12.48 14.80 -4.77
N ALA A 33 12.47 13.77 -5.62
CA ALA A 33 13.69 13.26 -6.27
C ALA A 33 13.41 12.42 -7.51
N ASP A 34 14.38 12.21 -8.40
CA ASP A 34 14.18 11.23 -9.49
C ASP A 34 14.11 9.80 -8.92
N SER A 35 14.85 9.51 -7.85
CA SER A 35 14.87 8.19 -7.22
C SER A 35 14.97 8.25 -5.71
N VAL A 36 14.11 7.48 -5.03
CA VAL A 36 13.99 7.43 -3.58
C VAL A 36 14.12 5.99 -3.09
N VAL A 37 15.10 5.75 -2.22
CA VAL A 37 15.25 4.49 -1.48
C VAL A 37 15.34 4.81 0.01
N GLN A 38 14.39 4.31 0.79
CA GLN A 38 14.31 4.64 2.21
C GLN A 38 14.06 3.40 3.07
N VAL A 39 14.68 3.36 4.24
CA VAL A 39 14.33 2.45 5.33
C VAL A 39 13.94 3.31 6.53
N VAL A 40 12.77 3.06 7.11
CA VAL A 40 12.23 3.84 8.22
C VAL A 40 11.73 2.91 9.32
N GLU A 41 12.24 3.08 10.53
CA GLU A 41 11.75 2.45 11.76
C GLU A 41 11.22 3.54 12.68
N ALA A 42 9.93 3.53 13.03
CA ALA A 42 9.33 4.54 13.91
C ALA A 42 8.01 4.11 14.56
N ASP A 43 7.57 4.74 15.66
CA ASP A 43 6.20 4.51 16.15
C ASP A 43 5.16 5.09 15.19
N SER A 44 5.48 6.22 14.52
CA SER A 44 4.58 6.90 13.59
C SER A 44 5.31 7.49 12.40
N VAL A 45 4.79 7.24 11.20
CA VAL A 45 5.36 7.68 9.93
C VAL A 45 4.32 8.44 9.10
N VAL A 46 4.68 9.65 8.68
CA VAL A 46 3.94 10.44 7.70
C VAL A 46 4.89 10.84 6.58
N GLN A 47 4.66 10.39 5.35
CA GLN A 47 5.51 10.72 4.20
C GLN A 47 4.70 11.20 3.01
N VAL A 48 5.27 12.19 2.31
CA VAL A 48 4.87 12.58 0.96
C VAL A 48 6.10 12.42 0.06
N VAL A 49 5.95 11.70 -1.04
CA VAL A 49 7.05 11.42 -1.98
C VAL A 49 6.60 11.66 -3.41
N GLU A 50 7.36 12.47 -4.14
CA GLU A 50 7.23 12.66 -5.59
C GLU A 50 8.53 12.20 -6.26
N ALA A 51 8.47 11.15 -7.10
CA ALA A 51 9.67 10.63 -7.77
C ALA A 51 9.42 9.77 -9.01
N ASP A 52 10.41 9.59 -9.90
CA ASP A 52 10.26 8.59 -10.97
C ASP A 52 10.25 7.15 -10.41
N SER A 53 10.97 6.89 -9.31
CA SER A 53 11.04 5.57 -8.67
C SER A 53 11.14 5.66 -7.15
N VAL A 54 10.28 4.92 -6.45
CA VAL A 54 10.20 4.91 -4.98
C VAL A 54 10.28 3.48 -4.44
N VAL A 55 11.24 3.25 -3.53
CA VAL A 55 11.47 1.96 -2.86
C VAL A 55 11.60 2.16 -1.34
N PRO A 56 10.47 2.26 -0.61
CA PRO A 56 10.48 2.37 0.84
C PRO A 56 10.32 1.00 1.53
N VAL A 57 11.04 0.81 2.63
CA VAL A 57 10.81 -0.22 3.62
C VAL A 57 10.44 0.49 4.93
N VAL A 58 9.27 0.21 5.49
CA VAL A 58 8.77 0.90 6.68
C VAL A 58 8.31 -0.12 7.72
N GLU A 59 8.87 -0.03 8.92
CA GLU A 59 8.38 -0.71 10.12
C GLU A 59 7.84 0.34 11.10
N ALA A 60 6.54 0.31 11.41
CA ALA A 60 5.97 1.30 12.32
C ALA A 60 4.70 0.91 13.08
N GLY A 61 4.38 1.62 14.16
CA GLY A 61 3.06 1.50 14.79
C GLY A 61 1.93 1.99 13.88
N SER A 62 2.15 3.08 13.15
CA SER A 62 1.19 3.66 12.21
C SER A 62 1.88 4.35 11.03
N VAL A 63 1.32 4.16 9.83
CA VAL A 63 1.90 4.63 8.57
C VAL A 63 0.84 5.38 7.74
N VAL A 64 1.14 6.62 7.37
CA VAL A 64 0.40 7.40 6.39
C VAL A 64 1.36 7.82 5.28
N GLN A 65 1.06 7.47 4.04
CA GLN A 65 1.92 7.77 2.90
C GLN A 65 1.11 8.35 1.75
N VAL A 66 1.67 9.35 1.08
CA VAL A 66 1.22 9.84 -0.22
C VAL A 66 2.38 9.71 -1.19
N VAL A 67 2.19 9.01 -2.30
CA VAL A 67 3.25 8.76 -3.28
C VAL A 67 2.73 9.05 -4.68
N GLU A 68 3.39 9.96 -5.39
CA GLU A 68 3.23 10.15 -6.84
C GLU A 68 4.52 9.66 -7.51
N ALA A 69 4.43 8.64 -8.36
CA ALA A 69 5.64 8.11 -8.99
C ALA A 69 5.50 7.42 -10.34
N GLY A 70 6.60 7.29 -11.09
CA GLY A 70 6.64 6.39 -12.25
C GLY A 70 6.48 4.91 -11.83
N SER A 71 7.16 4.51 -10.75
CA SER A 71 7.11 3.16 -10.19
C SER A 71 7.27 3.16 -8.67
N VAL A 72 6.47 2.34 -7.99
CA VAL A 72 6.52 2.13 -6.54
C VAL A 72 6.70 0.65 -6.22
N VAL A 73 7.70 0.34 -5.41
CA VAL A 73 7.90 -0.99 -4.81
C VAL A 73 8.05 -0.80 -3.31
N GLN A 74 7.06 -1.19 -2.52
CA GLN A 74 7.04 -0.89 -1.09
C GLN A 74 6.89 -2.13 -0.23
N VAL A 75 7.53 -2.12 0.93
CA VAL A 75 7.33 -3.09 2.00
C VAL A 75 6.96 -2.33 3.26
N VAL A 76 5.83 -2.68 3.87
CA VAL A 76 5.34 -2.03 5.08
C VAL A 76 4.91 -3.09 6.10
N GLU A 77 5.50 -3.03 7.30
CA GLU A 77 5.03 -3.77 8.47
C GLU A 77 4.51 -2.74 9.49
N ALA A 78 3.20 -2.77 9.81
CA ALA A 78 2.66 -1.83 10.78
C ALA A 78 1.38 -2.25 11.49
N GLY A 79 1.02 -1.54 12.57
CA GLY A 79 -0.31 -1.70 13.17
C GLY A 79 -1.44 -1.18 12.27
N SER A 80 -1.19 -0.07 11.57
CA SER A 80 -2.16 0.60 10.69
C SER A 80 -1.46 1.26 9.49
N VAL A 81 -2.00 1.09 8.29
CA VAL A 81 -1.40 1.54 7.02
C VAL A 81 -2.45 2.25 6.16
N VAL A 82 -2.21 3.53 5.83
CA VAL A 82 -3.09 4.35 4.99
C VAL A 82 -2.27 5.02 3.86
N PRO A 83 -1.98 4.29 2.76
CA PRO A 83 -1.28 4.82 1.62
C PRO A 83 -2.26 5.36 0.56
N VAL A 84 -1.89 6.47 -0.06
CA VAL A 84 -2.47 6.99 -1.30
C VAL A 84 -1.37 6.98 -2.35
N VAL A 85 -1.57 6.24 -3.45
CA VAL A 85 -0.55 6.05 -4.47
C VAL A 85 -1.10 6.33 -5.86
N GLU A 86 -0.46 7.25 -6.58
CA GLU A 86 -0.66 7.48 -8.00
C GLU A 86 0.62 7.08 -8.74
N ALA A 87 0.59 6.03 -9.57
CA ALA A 87 1.80 5.62 -10.27
C ALA A 87 1.61 4.87 -11.59
N GLY A 88 2.68 4.77 -12.40
CA GLY A 88 2.66 3.87 -13.56
C GLY A 88 2.55 2.38 -13.17
N SER A 89 3.25 1.99 -12.10
CA SER A 89 3.26 0.62 -11.57
C SER A 89 3.42 0.62 -10.06
N VAL A 90 2.64 -0.22 -9.36
CA VAL A 90 2.63 -0.32 -7.89
C VAL A 90 2.75 -1.78 -7.46
N VAL A 91 3.77 -2.09 -6.65
CA VAL A 91 4.03 -3.43 -6.10
C VAL A 91 4.24 -3.36 -4.58
N PRO A 92 3.15 -3.29 -3.79
CA PRO A 92 3.23 -3.25 -2.35
C PRO A 92 3.17 -4.65 -1.74
N VAL A 93 3.97 -4.85 -0.69
CA VAL A 93 3.82 -5.93 0.29
C VAL A 93 3.49 -5.28 1.63
N VAL A 94 2.34 -5.60 2.21
CA VAL A 94 1.88 -4.98 3.45
C VAL A 94 1.50 -6.06 4.46
N GLU A 95 2.14 -6.00 5.63
CA GLU A 95 1.77 -6.74 6.82
C GLU A 95 1.19 -5.77 7.86
N ALA A 96 -0.14 -5.79 8.08
CA ALA A 96 -0.74 -4.90 9.08
C ALA A 96 -2.13 -5.32 9.56
N GLY A 97 -2.46 -4.98 10.81
CA GLY A 97 -3.80 -5.24 11.37
C GLY A 97 -4.91 -4.39 10.75
N SER A 98 -4.57 -3.22 10.17
CA SER A 98 -5.53 -2.42 9.40
C SER A 98 -4.88 -1.78 8.18
N VAL A 99 -5.47 -1.97 7.01
CA VAL A 99 -4.96 -1.44 5.73
C VAL A 99 -6.07 -0.71 4.98
N VAL A 100 -5.83 0.56 4.65
CA VAL A 100 -6.78 1.40 3.89
C VAL A 100 -6.07 2.08 2.71
N PRO A 101 -5.75 1.35 1.63
CA PRO A 101 -5.07 1.90 0.47
C PRO A 101 -6.07 2.48 -0.54
N VAL A 102 -5.65 3.59 -1.17
CA VAL A 102 -6.24 4.12 -2.39
C VAL A 102 -5.15 4.14 -3.45
N VAL A 103 -5.37 3.45 -4.56
CA VAL A 103 -4.35 3.30 -5.63
C VAL A 103 -4.95 3.61 -6.99
N GLU A 104 -4.34 4.55 -7.71
CA GLU A 104 -4.55 4.78 -9.14
C GLU A 104 -3.26 4.42 -9.88
N ALA A 105 -3.30 3.43 -10.77
CA ALA A 105 -2.10 3.06 -11.51
C ALA A 105 -2.32 2.39 -12.86
N GLY A 106 -1.31 2.36 -13.73
CA GLY A 106 -1.34 1.49 -14.91
C GLY A 106 -1.39 0.01 -14.53
N SER A 107 -0.58 -0.41 -13.56
CA SER A 107 -0.55 -1.79 -13.07
C SER A 107 -0.38 -1.85 -11.55
N VAL A 108 -1.17 -2.72 -10.90
CA VAL A 108 -1.15 -2.92 -9.44
C VAL A 108 -0.97 -4.41 -9.14
N VAL A 109 0.07 -4.73 -8.36
CA VAL A 109 0.35 -6.10 -7.90
C VAL A 109 0.53 -6.13 -6.37
N PRO A 110 -0.57 -5.98 -5.59
CA PRO A 110 -0.49 -5.95 -4.14
C PRO A 110 -0.53 -7.35 -3.53
N VAL A 111 0.30 -7.55 -2.50
CA VAL A 111 0.19 -8.65 -1.55
C VAL A 111 -0.08 -8.05 -0.18
N VAL A 112 -1.23 -8.37 0.39
CA VAL A 112 -1.64 -7.87 1.71
C VAL A 112 -1.91 -9.07 2.62
N GLU A 113 -1.11 -9.19 3.67
CA GLU A 113 -1.23 -10.23 4.68
C GLU A 113 -1.55 -9.54 6.02
N SER A 114 -2.54 -10.03 6.77
CA SER A 114 -2.79 -9.57 8.13
C SER A 114 -2.20 -10.55 9.13
N GLN A 115 -1.48 -10.05 10.14
CA GLN A 115 -1.03 -10.90 11.24
C GLN A 115 -2.21 -11.23 12.15
N VAL A 116 -2.22 -12.45 12.68
CA VAL A 116 -3.27 -13.18 13.42
C VAL A 116 -3.74 -12.49 14.74
N VAL A 117 -4.21 -11.25 14.69
CA VAL A 117 -4.72 -10.48 15.85
C VAL A 117 -6.20 -10.15 15.67
N GLU A 118 -6.98 -10.18 16.76
CA GLU A 118 -8.45 -10.27 16.76
C GLU A 118 -9.25 -9.07 16.18
N ALA A 119 -8.64 -8.19 15.39
CA ALA A 119 -9.28 -7.03 14.78
C ALA A 119 -8.67 -6.69 13.39
N ASP A 120 -8.63 -7.67 12.49
CA ASP A 120 -8.05 -7.51 11.15
C ASP A 120 -9.07 -6.93 10.16
N SER A 121 -8.69 -5.88 9.42
CA SER A 121 -9.56 -5.28 8.40
C SER A 121 -8.81 -4.61 7.25
N VAL A 122 -9.18 -4.98 6.03
CA VAL A 122 -8.64 -4.45 4.78
C VAL A 122 -9.75 -3.73 4.01
N VAL A 123 -9.56 -2.44 3.72
CA VAL A 123 -10.52 -1.60 2.97
C VAL A 123 -9.81 -0.95 1.79
N GLN A 124 -9.99 -1.47 0.57
CA GLN A 124 -9.20 -1.06 -0.60
C GLN A 124 -10.05 -0.41 -1.68
N VAL A 125 -9.49 0.61 -2.33
CA VAL A 125 -10.00 1.18 -3.58
C VAL A 125 -8.87 1.18 -4.59
N VAL A 126 -9.09 0.54 -5.74
CA VAL A 126 -8.08 0.40 -6.80
C VAL A 126 -8.68 0.74 -8.15
N GLU A 127 -8.05 1.68 -8.86
CA GLU A 127 -8.33 1.99 -10.27
C GLU A 127 -7.07 1.70 -11.10
N ALA A 128 -7.14 0.75 -12.05
CA ALA A 128 -5.97 0.41 -12.87
C ALA A 128 -6.25 -0.24 -14.22
N ASP A 129 -5.31 -0.24 -15.17
CA ASP A 129 -5.48 -1.06 -16.39
C ASP A 129 -5.43 -2.56 -16.08
N SER A 130 -4.60 -2.96 -15.10
CA SER A 130 -4.45 -4.36 -14.69
C SER A 130 -4.16 -4.50 -13.20
N VAL A 131 -4.92 -5.38 -12.55
CA VAL A 131 -4.79 -5.71 -11.12
C VAL A 131 -4.50 -7.21 -10.95
N VAL A 132 -3.44 -7.53 -10.20
CA VAL A 132 -3.13 -8.90 -9.75
C VAL A 132 -2.93 -8.89 -8.24
N GLN A 133 -3.90 -9.38 -7.49
CA GLN A 133 -3.98 -9.17 -6.05
C GLN A 133 -4.06 -10.48 -5.26
N VAL A 134 -3.41 -10.49 -4.08
CA VAL A 134 -3.64 -11.49 -3.02
C VAL A 134 -3.93 -10.77 -1.71
N VAL A 135 -5.01 -11.18 -1.01
CA VAL A 135 -5.43 -10.60 0.28
C VAL A 135 -5.81 -11.70 1.26
N GLU A 136 -5.20 -11.66 2.45
CA GLU A 136 -5.59 -12.50 3.59
C GLU A 136 -5.91 -11.61 4.81
N ALA A 137 -7.16 -11.61 5.30
CA ALA A 137 -7.61 -10.81 6.46
C ALA A 137 -8.95 -11.30 7.05
N ASP A 138 -9.29 -10.98 8.31
CA ASP A 138 -10.61 -11.33 8.85
C ASP A 138 -11.78 -10.70 8.08
N SER A 139 -11.63 -9.43 7.71
CA SER A 139 -12.66 -8.67 6.98
C SER A 139 -12.06 -7.89 5.82
N VAL A 140 -12.67 -8.03 4.66
CA VAL A 140 -12.21 -7.43 3.40
C VAL A 140 -13.35 -6.64 2.77
N VAL A 141 -13.11 -5.34 2.53
CA VAL A 141 -13.99 -4.46 1.75
C VAL A 141 -13.20 -3.92 0.57
N GLN A 142 -13.67 -4.15 -0.65
CA GLN A 142 -12.90 -3.75 -1.85
C GLN A 142 -13.78 -3.14 -2.93
N VAL A 143 -13.25 -2.13 -3.59
CA VAL A 143 -13.76 -1.60 -4.85
C VAL A 143 -12.61 -1.61 -5.85
N VAL A 144 -12.79 -2.31 -6.98
CA VAL A 144 -11.80 -2.44 -8.03
C VAL A 144 -12.43 -2.06 -9.37
N GLU A 145 -11.88 -1.05 -10.03
CA GLU A 145 -12.19 -0.72 -11.42
C GLU A 145 -10.94 -0.98 -12.27
N ALA A 146 -11.00 -1.95 -13.19
CA ALA A 146 -9.83 -2.24 -14.02
C ALA A 146 -10.13 -2.83 -15.40
N GLY A 147 -9.19 -2.74 -16.33
CA GLY A 147 -9.31 -3.49 -17.60
C GLY A 147 -9.26 -5.00 -17.38
N SER A 148 -8.36 -5.47 -16.51
CA SER A 148 -8.23 -6.88 -16.16
C SER A 148 -7.94 -7.08 -14.67
N VAL A 149 -8.61 -8.05 -14.05
CA VAL A 149 -8.46 -8.39 -12.63
C VAL A 149 -8.15 -9.87 -12.47
N VAL A 150 -7.09 -10.17 -11.72
CA VAL A 150 -6.80 -11.49 -11.17
C VAL A 150 -6.68 -11.34 -9.66
N GLN A 151 -7.55 -11.97 -8.87
CA GLN A 151 -7.53 -11.81 -7.42
C GLN A 151 -7.71 -13.13 -6.67
N VAL A 152 -7.02 -13.26 -5.55
CA VAL A 152 -7.24 -14.30 -4.53
C VAL A 152 -7.52 -13.60 -3.21
N VAL A 153 -8.63 -13.96 -2.57
CA VAL A 153 -9.04 -13.39 -1.27
C VAL A 153 -9.38 -14.52 -0.32
N GLU A 154 -8.70 -14.59 0.81
CA GLU A 154 -9.04 -15.46 1.94
C GLU A 154 -9.45 -14.59 3.13
N ALA A 155 -10.69 -14.72 3.61
CA ALA A 155 -11.19 -13.90 4.70
C ALA A 155 -12.34 -14.52 5.49
N GLY A 156 -12.61 -14.04 6.70
CA GLY A 156 -13.87 -14.37 7.39
C GLY A 156 -15.08 -13.75 6.68
N SER A 157 -14.97 -12.47 6.28
CA SER A 157 -16.03 -11.73 5.58
C SER A 157 -15.49 -10.92 4.41
N VAL A 158 -16.18 -10.98 3.27
CA VAL A 158 -15.82 -10.23 2.05
C VAL A 158 -17.00 -9.42 1.55
N VAL A 159 -16.77 -8.13 1.31
CA VAL A 159 -17.65 -7.23 0.56
C VAL A 159 -16.86 -6.65 -0.60
N GLN A 160 -17.19 -7.01 -1.84
CA GLN A 160 -16.44 -6.52 -3.00
C GLN A 160 -17.32 -6.03 -4.13
N VAL A 161 -16.86 -4.97 -4.80
CA VAL A 161 -17.37 -4.48 -6.08
C VAL A 161 -16.22 -4.50 -7.08
N VAL A 162 -16.40 -5.20 -8.19
CA VAL A 162 -15.40 -5.30 -9.26
C VAL A 162 -16.05 -4.92 -10.58
N GLU A 163 -15.50 -3.92 -11.27
CA GLU A 163 -15.87 -3.56 -12.64
C GLU A 163 -14.66 -3.79 -13.57
N ALA A 164 -14.77 -4.71 -14.52
CA ALA A 164 -13.67 -5.00 -15.45
C ALA A 164 -14.04 -5.62 -16.79
N ASP A 165 -13.14 -5.57 -17.79
CA ASP A 165 -13.35 -6.30 -19.05
C ASP A 165 -13.05 -7.81 -18.89
N SER A 166 -12.27 -8.18 -17.88
CA SER A 166 -11.91 -9.57 -17.59
C SER A 166 -11.60 -9.79 -16.11
N VAL A 167 -12.21 -10.81 -15.50
CA VAL A 167 -12.00 -11.15 -14.08
C VAL A 167 -11.70 -12.64 -13.92
N VAL A 168 -10.64 -12.95 -13.19
CA VAL A 168 -10.35 -14.26 -12.63
C VAL A 168 -10.24 -14.10 -11.12
N GLN A 169 -11.19 -14.63 -10.36
CA GLN A 169 -11.19 -14.47 -8.92
C GLN A 169 -11.39 -15.80 -8.18
N VAL A 170 -10.68 -15.95 -7.06
CA VAL A 170 -10.92 -16.97 -6.03
C VAL A 170 -11.20 -16.24 -4.72
N VAL A 171 -12.32 -16.58 -4.09
CA VAL A 171 -12.71 -15.99 -2.80
C VAL A 171 -13.08 -17.13 -1.85
N GLU A 172 -12.31 -17.30 -0.79
CA GLU A 172 -12.58 -18.24 0.29
C GLU A 172 -13.00 -17.45 1.53
N ALA A 173 -14.30 -17.51 1.88
CA ALA A 173 -14.81 -16.82 3.06
C ALA A 173 -16.07 -17.42 3.68
N ASP A 174 -16.29 -17.17 4.97
CA ASP A 174 -17.52 -17.55 5.67
C ASP A 174 -18.73 -16.76 5.19
N SER A 175 -18.52 -15.49 4.82
CA SER A 175 -19.56 -14.59 4.31
C SER A 175 -19.06 -13.76 3.13
N VAL A 176 -19.82 -13.75 2.03
CA VAL A 176 -19.47 -13.01 0.81
C VAL A 176 -20.65 -12.18 0.31
N VAL A 177 -20.43 -10.89 0.09
CA VAL A 177 -21.28 -9.98 -0.68
C VAL A 177 -20.45 -9.47 -1.85
N GLN A 178 -20.76 -9.90 -3.06
CA GLN A 178 -19.99 -9.48 -4.24
C GLN A 178 -20.89 -8.97 -5.36
N VAL A 179 -20.43 -7.90 -6.01
CA VAL A 179 -20.93 -7.41 -7.30
C VAL A 179 -19.77 -7.44 -8.27
N VAL A 180 -19.95 -8.13 -9.39
CA VAL A 180 -18.96 -8.21 -10.47
C VAL A 180 -19.64 -7.80 -11.77
N ASP A 181 -19.24 -6.67 -12.32
CA ASP A 181 -19.69 -6.16 -13.62
C ASP A 181 -18.60 -6.42 -14.67
N ILE A 182 -18.94 -7.20 -15.70
CA ILE A 182 -18.04 -7.50 -16.81
C ILE A 182 -18.51 -6.75 -18.05
N ARG A 183 -17.65 -5.90 -18.61
CA ARG A 183 -17.97 -5.04 -19.77
C ARG A 183 -17.69 -5.69 -21.12
#